data_AF-A0A7D5VPF8-F1
#
_entry.id   AF-A0A7D5VPF8-F1
#
_cell.length_a   1.000
_cell.length_b   1.000
_cell.length_c   1.000
_cell.angle_alpha   90.00
_cell.angle_beta   90.00
_cell.angle_gamma   90.00
#
_symmetry.space_group_name_H-M   'P 1'
#
loop_
_entity.id
_entity.type
_entity.pdbx_description
1 polymer ?
#
loop_
_entity_poly.entity_id
_entity_poly.type
_entity_poly.pdbx_seq_one_letter_code
_entity_poly.pdbx_strand_id
1 'polypeptide(L)'
;MDLVLTEDDVYLDSLPDEVETSIAVPLTEVARMLEDPTGDKELRGGVRLLLEAGAEVAPRMPGELRHLFEELRFAMRGVTAR
;
A
#
# COMPACT_ATOMS: atom_id res chain seq x y z
N MET A 1 26.04 -21.22 -10.13
CA MET A 1 24.63 -20.92 -9.81
C MET A 1 24.65 -19.47 -9.37
N ASP A 2 24.48 -18.59 -10.35
CA ASP A 2 24.51 -17.14 -10.17
C ASP A 2 23.18 -16.71 -9.57
N LEU A 3 23.21 -15.99 -8.45
CA LEU A 3 22.05 -15.33 -7.89
C LEU A 3 21.78 -14.11 -8.78
N VAL A 4 20.93 -14.28 -9.79
CA VAL A 4 20.36 -13.15 -10.53
C VAL A 4 19.50 -12.38 -9.52
N LEU A 5 20.06 -11.30 -8.98
CA LEU A 5 19.29 -10.19 -8.44
C LEU A 5 18.49 -9.64 -9.62
N THR A 6 17.27 -10.14 -9.81
CA THR A 6 16.32 -9.43 -10.67
C THR A 6 16.06 -8.11 -9.97
N GLU A 7 16.53 -7.03 -10.58
CA GLU A 7 16.18 -5.67 -10.26
C GLU A 7 14.64 -5.57 -10.22
N ASP A 8 14.05 -5.75 -9.03
CA ASP A 8 12.63 -5.51 -8.72
C ASP A 8 12.28 -4.01 -8.74
N ASP A 9 13.07 -3.20 -9.46
CA ASP A 9 12.84 -1.77 -9.69
C ASP A 9 11.92 -1.52 -10.90
N VAL A 10 11.58 -2.57 -11.65
CA VAL A 10 10.68 -2.50 -12.79
C VAL A 10 9.26 -2.78 -12.32
N TYR A 11 8.42 -1.76 -12.06
CA TYR A 11 6.95 -1.75 -12.30
C TYR A 11 6.22 -0.47 -11.82
N LEU A 12 6.90 0.58 -11.37
CA LEU A 12 6.24 1.87 -11.09
C LEU A 12 6.19 2.83 -12.28
N ASP A 13 6.83 2.49 -13.40
CA ASP A 13 7.04 3.40 -14.54
C ASP A 13 5.79 3.67 -15.41
N SER A 14 4.60 3.36 -14.92
CA SER A 14 3.35 4.09 -15.25
C SER A 14 2.18 3.51 -14.48
N LEU A 15 2.10 3.79 -13.17
CA LEU A 15 0.78 3.81 -12.55
C LEU A 15 -0.09 4.80 -13.33
N PRO A 16 -1.37 4.52 -13.58
CA PRO A 16 -2.26 5.54 -14.11
C PRO A 16 -2.22 6.77 -13.19
N ASP A 17 -2.10 7.98 -13.75
CA ASP A 17 -1.94 9.23 -12.97
C ASP A 17 -2.97 9.36 -11.84
N GLU A 18 -4.22 8.93 -12.09
CA GLU A 18 -5.31 8.93 -11.10
C GLU A 18 -5.01 8.00 -9.91
N VAL A 19 -4.43 6.82 -10.18
CA VAL A 19 -4.02 5.87 -9.14
C VAL A 19 -2.86 6.44 -8.36
N GLU A 20 -1.79 6.88 -9.04
CA GLU A 20 -0.60 7.43 -8.41
C GLU A 20 -0.95 8.62 -7.50
N THR A 21 -1.66 9.61 -8.03
CA THR A 21 -2.06 10.81 -7.29
C THR A 21 -2.89 10.47 -6.05
N SER A 22 -3.75 9.47 -6.14
CA SER A 22 -4.65 9.09 -5.04
C SER A 22 -3.93 8.37 -3.91
N ILE A 23 -2.92 7.54 -4.21
CA ILE A 23 -2.28 6.69 -3.20
C ILE A 23 -0.88 7.17 -2.77
N ALA A 24 -0.20 8.03 -3.54
CA ALA A 24 1.19 8.41 -3.27
C ALA A 24 1.37 9.07 -1.89
N VAL A 25 0.51 10.04 -1.55
CA VAL A 25 0.56 10.72 -0.27
C VAL A 25 0.27 9.77 0.90
N PRO A 26 -0.87 9.06 0.96
CA PRO A 26 -1.14 8.17 2.09
C PRO A 26 -0.14 7.01 2.19
N LEU A 27 0.40 6.52 1.06
CA LEU A 27 1.44 5.48 1.07
C LEU A 27 2.75 6.03 1.67
N THR A 28 3.14 7.24 1.29
CA THR A 28 4.32 7.93 1.86
C THR A 28 4.17 8.13 3.37
N GLU A 29 3.00 8.51 3.84
CA GLU A 29 2.74 8.69 5.28
C GLU A 29 2.80 7.35 6.03
N VAL A 30 2.24 6.27 5.48
CA VAL A 30 2.37 4.93 6.07
C VAL A 30 3.83 4.49 6.12
N ALA A 31 4.61 4.73 5.05
CA ALA A 31 6.03 4.41 5.03
C ALA A 31 6.80 5.17 6.12
N ARG A 32 6.53 6.47 6.28
CA ARG A 32 7.11 7.28 7.37
C ARG A 32 6.76 6.75 8.76
N MET A 33 5.51 6.33 8.97
CA MET A 33 5.08 5.75 10.25
C MET A 33 5.73 4.40 10.56
N LEU A 34 6.15 3.66 9.54
CA LEU A 34 6.91 2.41 9.68
C LEU A 34 8.39 2.69 9.98
N GLU A 35 8.96 3.75 9.42
CA GLU A 35 10.34 4.19 9.67
C GLU A 35 10.51 4.84 11.05
N ASP A 36 9.57 5.69 11.45
CA ASP A 36 9.51 6.37 12.75
C ASP A 36 8.24 5.93 13.50
N PRO A 37 8.33 4.95 14.42
CA PRO A 37 7.16 4.32 15.03
C PRO A 37 6.30 5.31 15.81
N THR A 38 5.14 5.67 15.23
CA THR A 38 4.16 6.60 15.81
C THR A 38 3.12 5.94 16.72
N GLY A 39 3.23 4.62 16.91
CA GLY A 39 2.29 3.79 17.69
C GLY A 39 1.38 2.93 16.81
N ASP A 40 1.03 1.73 17.28
CA ASP A 40 0.24 0.75 16.50
C ASP A 40 -1.14 1.29 16.08
N LYS A 41 -1.74 2.16 16.89
CA LYS A 41 -3.07 2.73 16.60
C LYS A 41 -2.99 3.76 15.48
N GLU A 42 -1.97 4.60 15.51
CA GLU A 42 -1.66 5.63 14.54
C GLU A 42 -1.34 4.99 13.19
N LEU A 43 -0.47 3.97 13.17
CA LEU A 43 -0.15 3.20 11.98
C LEU A 43 -1.40 2.55 11.37
N ARG A 44 -2.24 1.91 12.19
CA ARG A 44 -3.52 1.34 11.71
C ARG A 44 -4.45 2.41 11.13
N GLY A 45 -4.46 3.61 11.70
CA GLY A 45 -5.18 4.76 11.16
C GLY A 45 -4.66 5.16 9.79
N GLY A 46 -3.34 5.31 9.63
CA GLY A 46 -2.69 5.61 8.35
C GLY A 46 -2.97 4.54 7.29
N VAL A 47 -2.84 3.26 7.64
CA VAL A 47 -3.15 2.14 6.73
C VAL A 47 -4.62 2.15 6.32
N ARG A 48 -5.54 2.49 7.23
CA ARG A 48 -6.96 2.60 6.89
C ARG A 48 -7.21 3.73 5.89
N LEU A 49 -6.59 4.89 6.06
CA LEU A 49 -6.69 6.00 5.11
C LEU A 49 -6.12 5.64 3.73
N LEU A 50 -4.99 4.92 3.70
CA LEU A 50 -4.44 4.37 2.46
C LEU A 50 -5.45 3.45 1.76
N LEU A 51 -6.05 2.50 2.49
CA LEU A 51 -7.06 1.59 1.95
C LEU A 51 -8.34 2.31 1.48
N GLU A 52 -8.74 3.38 2.15
CA GLU A 52 -9.88 4.22 1.73
C GLU A 52 -9.56 4.92 0.40
N ALA A 53 -8.40 5.57 0.28
CA ALA A 53 -7.97 6.21 -0.97
C ALA A 53 -7.81 5.19 -2.12
N GLY A 54 -7.22 4.03 -1.84
CA GLY A 54 -7.08 2.97 -2.84
C GLY A 54 -8.41 2.38 -3.32
N ALA A 55 -9.43 2.34 -2.46
CA ALA A 55 -10.75 1.82 -2.83
C ALA A 55 -11.44 2.68 -3.90
N GLU A 56 -11.21 4.00 -3.91
CA GLU A 56 -11.78 4.93 -4.89
C GLU A 56 -11.23 4.67 -6.31
N VAL A 57 -9.96 4.29 -6.40
CA VAL A 57 -9.26 4.05 -7.67
C VAL A 57 -9.03 2.57 -8.00
N ALA A 58 -9.52 1.64 -7.16
CA ALA A 58 -9.33 0.20 -7.32
C ALA A 58 -9.69 -0.37 -8.70
N PRO A 59 -10.73 0.11 -9.43
CA PRO A 59 -11.03 -0.36 -10.78
C PRO A 59 -9.93 -0.04 -11.81
N ARG A 60 -9.09 0.96 -11.53
CA ARG A 60 -8.02 1.46 -12.40
C ARG A 60 -6.64 0.98 -11.97
N MET A 61 -6.53 0.41 -10.76
CA MET A 61 -5.28 -0.15 -10.28
C MET A 61 -4.84 -1.34 -11.14
N PRO A 62 -3.52 -1.48 -11.41
CA PRO A 62 -2.95 -2.72 -11.91
C PRO A 62 -3.34 -3.91 -11.03
N GLY A 63 -3.48 -5.09 -11.63
CA GLY A 63 -4.00 -6.28 -10.94
C GLY A 63 -3.21 -6.65 -9.69
N GLU A 64 -1.88 -6.56 -9.76
CA GLU A 64 -0.97 -6.84 -8.64
C GLU A 64 -1.15 -5.83 -7.49
N LEU A 65 -1.18 -4.53 -7.81
CA LEU A 65 -1.41 -3.49 -6.81
C LEU A 65 -2.79 -3.64 -6.14
N ARG A 66 -3.83 -3.95 -6.93
CA ARG A 66 -5.17 -4.20 -6.40
C ARG A 66 -5.16 -5.40 -5.44
N HIS A 67 -4.46 -6.47 -5.81
CA HIS A 67 -4.34 -7.66 -4.96
C HIS A 67 -3.66 -7.33 -3.62
N LEU A 68 -2.58 -6.56 -3.62
CA LEU A 68 -1.91 -6.11 -2.39
C LEU A 68 -2.84 -5.29 -1.49
N PHE A 69 -3.66 -4.41 -2.06
CA PHE A 69 -4.66 -3.65 -1.30
C PHE A 69 -5.75 -4.56 -0.70
N GLU A 70 -6.15 -5.62 -1.41
CA GLU A 70 -7.10 -6.61 -0.89
C GLU A 70 -6.51 -7.42 0.26
N GLU A 71 -5.25 -7.87 0.14
CA GLU A 71 -4.54 -8.57 1.20
C GLU A 71 -4.36 -7.69 2.43
N LEU A 72 -3.94 -6.43 2.24
CA LEU A 72 -3.78 -5.47 3.32
C LEU A 72 -5.12 -5.19 4.02
N ARG A 73 -6.21 -5.03 3.25
CA ARG A 73 -7.57 -4.91 3.79
C ARG A 73 -7.98 -6.13 4.59
N PHE A 74 -7.64 -7.33 4.13
CA PHE A 74 -7.91 -8.57 4.85
C PHE A 74 -7.12 -8.64 6.16
N ALA A 75 -5.82 -8.36 6.11
CA ALA A 75 -4.95 -8.31 7.28
C ALA A 75 -5.50 -7.34 8.34
N MET A 76 -5.88 -6.13 7.93
CA MET A 76 -6.45 -5.10 8.81
C MET A 76 -7.76 -5.51 9.49
N ARG A 77 -8.58 -6.35 8.85
CA ARG A 77 -9.79 -6.94 9.46
C ARG A 77 -9.43 -8.03 10.48
N GLY A 78 -8.43 -8.85 10.17
CA GLY A 78 -7.92 -9.92 11.04
C GLY A 78 -7.30 -9.43 12.34
N VAL A 79 -6.84 -8.17 12.43
CA VAL A 79 -6.21 -7.62 13.64
C VAL A 79 -7.22 -7.07 14.68
N THR A 80 -8.50 -7.44 14.60
CA THR A 80 -9.53 -7.02 15.58
C THR A 80 -9.69 -7.93 16.81
N ALA A 81 -8.74 -8.80 17.10
CA ALA A 81 -8.77 -9.57 18.35
C ALA A 81 -7.37 -9.87 18.91
N ARG A 82 -6.86 -8.98 19.76
CA ARG A 82 -6.19 -9.36 21.02
C ARG A 82 -6.05 -8.17 21.95
#